data_AF-A0A1S3BQU6-F1
#
_entry.id   AF-A0A1S3BQU6-F1
#
_cell.length_a   1.000
_cell.length_b   1.000
_cell.length_c   1.000
_cell.angle_alpha   90.00
_cell.angle_beta   90.00
_cell.angle_gamma   90.00
#
_symmetry.space_group_name_H-M   'P 1'
#
loop_
_entity.id
_entity.type
_entity.pdbx_description
1 polymer ?
#
loop_
_entity_poly.entity_id
_entity_poly.type
_entity_poly.pdbx_seq_one_letter_code
_entity_poly.pdbx_strand_id
1 'polypeptide(L)'
;MDRLVKPDVKEVEFSFMKGENCTATFCLTNLMHTMSVAVCLSTSNPSVFSFSQDFSIIPPLSSSSYTISCKSSDKLPLSTPPDKISVRSAMLPIGKAHTDDLRRLFSKPGRHVFKDASLLISFVGFDVVEYLISNHKRIPDLRSLLNKAISGCSKSQLTALMEPAVSSGKLGLVSALIDAGVDVNVNNSLKQSMLSTAVRIGKIDIVKRLIDSHCKIDFSVDLVLHIAAAMNRVDLIELLRENFPDIPVNSVDSDGRTPIHTAAAHGHVEVISFLASVGGDVEAVDRTKWTPLHFAAAGGHLETVDYLLNCSNVKYAVNSEGRTAFALASENGHTDLFDSLRLDDALHRTARAGDVRGLRSCVAAGAKVNGKDQNGWTALHRAAFKGRVECVKALLEVGAEADAMDNAGYTPLRRAVEAGHEEVARLLLDSGAKPISSKI
;
A
#
# COMPACT_ATOMS: atom_id res chain seq x y z
N MET A 1 27.72 50.31 -22.35
CA MET A 1 28.08 49.07 -21.64
C MET A 1 27.18 49.01 -20.43
N ASP A 2 26.22 48.10 -20.42
CA ASP A 2 25.25 48.03 -19.33
C ASP A 2 25.76 47.19 -18.15
N ARG A 3 26.94 46.56 -18.30
CA ARG A 3 27.60 45.73 -17.29
C ARG A 3 29.12 45.87 -17.37
N LEU A 4 29.80 45.96 -16.24
CA LEU A 4 31.27 46.03 -16.15
C LEU A 4 31.91 44.67 -15.84
N VAL A 5 31.22 43.81 -15.10
CA VAL A 5 31.62 42.44 -14.82
C VAL A 5 30.57 41.43 -15.30
N LYS A 6 31.05 40.22 -15.59
CA LYS A 6 30.20 39.08 -15.95
C LYS A 6 30.49 37.89 -15.01
N PRO A 7 29.48 37.33 -14.34
CA PRO A 7 29.63 36.08 -13.61
C PRO A 7 29.74 34.89 -14.57
N ASP A 8 30.46 33.86 -14.14
CA ASP A 8 30.55 32.56 -14.82
C ASP A 8 29.26 31.74 -14.69
N VAL A 9 28.54 31.89 -13.57
CA VAL A 9 27.27 31.23 -13.28
C VAL A 9 26.09 32.21 -13.22
N LYS A 10 24.87 31.69 -13.39
CA LYS A 10 23.62 32.43 -13.12
C LYS A 10 23.03 32.14 -11.74
N GLU A 11 23.45 31.02 -11.14
CA GLU A 11 22.97 30.49 -9.88
C GLU A 11 24.17 29.87 -9.13
N VAL A 12 24.22 30.07 -7.82
CA VAL A 12 25.27 29.54 -6.94
C VAL A 12 24.65 28.40 -6.13
N GLU A 13 25.18 27.20 -6.35
CA GLU A 13 24.69 25.96 -5.74
C GLU A 13 25.49 25.62 -4.49
N PHE A 14 24.80 25.37 -3.37
CA PHE A 14 25.39 24.88 -2.14
C PHE A 14 25.08 23.40 -1.97
N SER A 15 26.12 22.57 -1.81
CA SER A 15 25.96 21.20 -1.31
C SER A 15 25.67 21.29 0.19
N PHE A 16 24.40 21.15 0.57
CA PHE A 16 23.97 21.30 1.97
C PHE A 16 24.21 20.01 2.74
N MET A 17 24.86 20.13 3.90
CA MET A 17 25.00 19.06 4.88
C MET A 17 24.51 19.54 6.23
N LYS A 18 23.65 18.76 6.89
CA LYS A 18 23.07 19.16 8.20
C LYS A 18 24.16 19.36 9.24
N GLY A 19 24.10 20.48 9.95
CA GLY A 19 25.03 20.80 11.04
C GLY A 19 26.42 21.26 10.57
N GLU A 20 26.68 21.34 9.27
CA GLU A 20 27.98 21.74 8.73
C GLU A 20 27.94 23.11 8.02
N ASN A 21 29.07 23.81 8.05
CA ASN A 21 29.23 25.04 7.26
C ASN A 21 29.42 24.66 5.79
N CYS A 22 28.57 25.20 4.93
CA CYS A 22 28.64 24.93 3.50
C CYS A 22 29.29 26.13 2.79
N THR A 23 30.14 25.89 1.79
CA THR A 23 30.73 26.95 0.97
C THR A 23 30.44 26.71 -0.50
N ALA A 24 30.31 27.79 -1.25
CA ALA A 24 30.17 27.76 -2.70
C ALA A 24 31.09 28.82 -3.31
N THR A 25 31.57 28.56 -4.52
CA THR A 25 32.48 29.46 -5.24
C THR A 25 31.93 29.83 -6.60
N PHE A 26 32.21 31.06 -7.03
CA PHE A 26 31.88 31.55 -8.37
C PHE A 26 32.91 32.59 -8.81
N CYS A 27 33.03 32.83 -10.11
CA CYS A 27 33.99 33.77 -10.67
C CYS A 27 33.31 34.97 -11.31
N LEU A 28 33.90 36.15 -11.13
CA LEU A 28 33.52 37.35 -11.90
C LEU A 28 34.66 37.75 -12.83
N THR A 29 34.32 38.03 -14.08
CA THR A 29 35.27 38.46 -15.11
C THR A 29 35.07 39.93 -15.42
N ASN A 30 36.14 40.71 -15.40
CA ASN A 30 36.12 42.11 -15.82
C ASN A 30 36.04 42.20 -17.35
N LEU A 31 35.03 42.92 -17.85
CA LEU A 31 34.81 43.13 -19.29
C LEU A 31 35.57 44.35 -19.85
N MET A 32 36.20 45.14 -18.99
CA MET A 32 36.95 46.33 -19.38
C MET A 32 38.37 45.97 -19.82
N HIS A 33 38.78 46.47 -20.99
CA HIS A 33 40.11 46.22 -21.56
C HIS A 33 41.22 47.06 -20.92
N THR A 34 40.90 48.23 -20.38
CA THR A 34 41.90 49.24 -19.96
C THR A 34 41.78 49.67 -18.50
N MET A 35 40.71 49.27 -17.79
CA MET A 35 40.41 49.74 -16.44
C MET A 35 40.13 48.60 -15.47
N SER A 36 40.64 48.72 -14.25
CA SER A 36 40.22 47.87 -13.15
C SER A 36 38.79 48.21 -12.73
N VAL A 37 38.06 47.20 -12.28
CA VAL A 37 36.68 47.35 -11.81
C VAL A 37 36.62 47.00 -10.33
N ALA A 38 36.10 47.93 -9.54
CA ALA A 38 35.74 47.67 -8.16
C ALA A 38 34.43 46.86 -8.12
N VAL A 39 34.35 45.86 -7.25
CA VAL A 39 33.18 45.00 -7.08
C VAL A 39 32.74 44.99 -5.61
N CYS A 40 31.44 45.05 -5.39
CA CYS A 40 30.77 44.86 -4.11
C CYS A 40 29.74 43.74 -4.22
N LEU A 41 29.85 42.77 -3.32
CA LEU A 41 28.92 41.66 -3.17
C LEU A 41 28.01 41.89 -1.96
N SER A 42 26.73 41.54 -2.11
CA SER A 42 25.76 41.58 -1.01
C SER A 42 24.70 40.51 -1.20
N THR A 43 24.20 39.91 -0.12
CA THR A 43 23.12 38.90 -0.17
C THR A 43 21.78 39.49 0.27
N SER A 44 20.67 38.85 -0.13
CA SER A 44 19.34 39.16 0.41
C SER A 44 19.19 38.80 1.90
N ASN A 45 19.97 37.82 2.37
CA ASN A 45 19.92 37.33 3.74
C ASN A 45 21.32 37.27 4.37
N PRO A 46 21.83 38.41 4.87
CA PRO A 46 23.16 38.50 5.49
C PRO A 46 23.25 37.79 6.85
N SER A 47 22.12 37.36 7.43
CA SER A 47 22.12 36.61 8.69
C SER A 47 22.63 35.18 8.50
N VAL A 48 22.34 34.59 7.34
CA VAL A 48 22.66 33.20 6.95
C VAL A 48 23.93 33.12 6.12
N PHE A 49 24.12 34.06 5.19
CA PHE A 49 25.22 34.02 4.22
C PHE A 49 26.26 35.12 4.47
N SER A 50 27.54 34.76 4.33
CA SER A 50 28.66 35.69 4.42
C SER A 50 29.68 35.44 3.31
N PHE A 51 30.33 36.49 2.81
CA PHE A 51 31.46 36.34 1.88
C PHE A 51 32.78 36.36 2.64
N SER A 52 33.78 35.66 2.10
CA SER A 52 35.17 35.83 2.55
C SER A 52 35.70 37.24 2.26
N GLN A 53 35.19 37.86 1.19
CA GLN A 53 35.57 39.19 0.74
C GLN A 53 34.38 39.92 0.07
N ASP A 54 33.83 40.91 0.77
CA ASP A 54 32.69 41.70 0.29
C ASP A 54 33.08 42.73 -0.81
N PHE A 55 34.33 43.18 -0.78
CA PHE A 55 34.88 44.22 -1.66
C PHE A 55 36.19 43.77 -2.30
N SER A 56 36.31 43.96 -3.60
CA SER A 56 37.52 43.58 -4.35
C SER A 56 37.73 44.47 -5.57
N ILE A 57 38.91 44.37 -6.16
CA ILE A 57 39.28 45.03 -7.41
C ILE A 57 39.67 43.93 -8.39
N ILE A 58 39.04 43.93 -9.56
CA ILE A 58 39.37 43.00 -10.65
C ILE A 58 40.15 43.78 -11.72
N PRO A 59 41.43 43.42 -11.97
CA PRO A 59 42.21 44.02 -13.05
C PRO A 59 41.56 43.88 -14.44
N PRO A 60 41.98 44.69 -15.43
CA PRO A 60 41.47 44.60 -16.80
C PRO A 60 41.62 43.18 -17.37
N LEU A 61 40.57 42.68 -18.02
CA LEU A 61 40.53 41.35 -18.67
C LEU A 61 40.89 40.15 -17.78
N SER A 62 40.82 40.31 -16.46
CA SER A 62 41.07 39.23 -15.49
C SER A 62 39.77 38.77 -14.83
N SER A 63 39.86 37.61 -14.15
CA SER A 63 38.78 37.05 -13.36
C SER A 63 39.22 36.87 -11.91
N SER A 64 38.28 37.07 -10.99
CA SER A 64 38.48 36.82 -9.56
C SER A 64 37.46 35.82 -9.05
N SER A 65 37.91 34.88 -8.20
CA SER A 65 37.06 33.89 -7.54
C SER A 65 36.56 34.41 -6.20
N TYR A 66 35.28 34.16 -5.91
CA TYR A 66 34.62 34.58 -4.69
C TYR A 66 34.04 33.36 -3.99
N THR A 67 34.24 33.30 -2.68
CA THR A 67 33.66 32.26 -1.83
C THR A 67 32.58 32.86 -0.95
N ILE A 68 31.41 32.23 -0.98
CA ILE A 68 30.30 32.52 -0.08
C ILE A 68 30.13 31.34 0.87
N SER A 69 29.94 31.61 2.15
CA SER A 69 29.66 30.61 3.18
C SER A 69 28.22 30.73 3.65
N CYS A 70 27.60 29.58 3.91
CA CYS A 70 26.33 29.42 4.59
C CYS A 70 26.63 28.86 5.99
N LYS A 71 26.13 29.54 7.03
CA LYS A 71 26.32 29.09 8.41
C LYS A 71 25.67 27.73 8.66
N SER A 72 26.30 26.94 9.51
CA SER A 72 25.79 25.65 9.99
C SER A 72 24.39 25.81 10.58
N SER A 73 23.46 24.99 10.10
CA SER A 73 22.09 24.95 10.57
C SER A 73 21.55 23.53 10.41
N ASP A 74 20.75 23.09 11.38
CA ASP A 74 20.02 21.81 11.27
C ASP A 74 18.83 21.91 10.31
N LYS A 75 18.37 23.14 10.03
CA LYS A 75 17.26 23.42 9.12
C LYS A 75 17.78 24.02 7.83
N LEU A 76 17.28 23.50 6.72
CA LEU A 76 17.53 24.05 5.40
C LEU A 76 16.95 25.48 5.31
N PRO A 77 17.76 26.52 5.05
CA PRO A 77 17.31 27.90 5.01
C PRO A 77 16.65 28.21 3.66
N LEU A 78 15.51 27.58 3.38
CA LEU A 78 14.69 27.91 2.21
C LEU A 78 13.94 29.23 2.45
N SER A 79 14.03 30.13 1.47
CA SER A 79 13.28 31.39 1.44
C SER A 79 12.38 31.45 0.21
N THR A 80 11.22 32.08 0.35
CA THR A 80 10.31 32.38 -0.76
C THR A 80 10.03 33.89 -0.76
N PRO A 81 10.55 34.67 -1.72
CA PRO A 81 11.33 34.26 -2.90
C PRO A 81 12.76 33.76 -2.58
N PRO A 82 13.41 33.01 -3.49
CA PRO A 82 14.76 32.48 -3.28
C PRO A 82 15.79 33.58 -2.97
N ASP A 83 16.73 33.25 -2.11
CA ASP A 83 17.82 34.16 -1.77
C ASP A 83 18.74 34.42 -2.98
N LYS A 84 19.34 35.61 -3.00
CA LYS A 84 20.13 36.07 -4.15
C LYS A 84 21.37 36.85 -3.73
N ILE A 85 22.41 36.74 -4.55
CA ILE A 85 23.63 37.53 -4.50
C ILE A 85 23.50 38.68 -5.49
N SER A 86 23.58 39.91 -5.01
CA SER A 86 23.63 41.11 -5.85
C SER A 86 25.09 41.51 -6.08
N VAL A 87 25.47 41.58 -7.36
CA VAL A 87 26.79 42.02 -7.80
C VAL A 87 26.70 43.46 -8.27
N ARG A 88 27.39 44.35 -7.55
CA ARG A 88 27.53 45.76 -7.92
C ARG A 88 28.95 46.06 -8.32
N SER A 89 29.13 46.91 -9.32
CA SER A 89 30.46 47.26 -9.81
C SER A 89 30.58 48.76 -10.08
N ALA A 90 31.82 49.24 -10.10
CA ALA A 90 32.15 50.61 -10.46
C ALA A 90 33.53 50.66 -11.11
N MET A 91 33.70 51.52 -12.12
CA MET A 91 35.01 51.71 -12.75
C MET A 91 35.98 52.34 -11.75
N LEU A 92 37.23 51.88 -11.72
CA LEU A 92 38.28 52.40 -10.85
C LEU A 92 39.48 52.94 -11.67
N PRO A 93 39.50 54.23 -12.02
CA PRO A 93 40.50 54.79 -12.94
C PRO A 93 41.95 54.68 -12.47
N ILE A 94 42.17 54.72 -11.15
CA ILE A 94 43.51 54.69 -10.54
C ILE A 94 43.97 53.25 -10.25
N GLY A 95 43.09 52.25 -10.45
CA GLY A 95 43.39 50.83 -10.29
C GLY A 95 43.69 50.36 -8.86
N LYS A 96 43.82 51.26 -7.89
CA LYS A 96 44.08 50.99 -6.47
C LYS A 96 43.07 51.73 -5.60
N ALA A 97 42.53 51.05 -4.60
CA ALA A 97 41.67 51.63 -3.57
C ALA A 97 41.75 50.77 -2.30
N HIS A 98 41.70 51.39 -1.11
CA HIS A 98 41.60 50.66 0.14
C HIS A 98 40.15 50.22 0.39
N THR A 99 39.95 49.24 1.28
CA THR A 99 38.62 48.69 1.59
C THR A 99 37.62 49.76 2.05
N ASP A 100 38.07 50.76 2.81
CA ASP A 100 37.22 51.87 3.26
C ASP A 100 36.80 52.80 2.11
N ASP A 101 37.66 52.99 1.11
CA ASP A 101 37.33 53.76 -0.09
C ASP A 101 36.25 53.03 -0.92
N LEU A 102 36.39 51.72 -1.07
CA LEU A 102 35.40 50.86 -1.73
C LEU A 102 34.07 50.88 -0.96
N ARG A 103 34.11 50.78 0.36
CA ARG A 103 32.90 50.86 1.20
C ARG A 103 32.18 52.20 1.02
N ARG A 104 32.92 53.31 0.99
CA ARG A 104 32.35 54.64 0.71
C ARG A 104 31.75 54.72 -0.70
N LEU A 105 32.45 54.18 -1.71
CA LEU A 105 32.00 54.16 -3.11
C LEU A 105 30.64 53.44 -3.26
N PHE A 106 30.47 52.29 -2.61
CA PHE A 106 29.23 51.49 -2.72
C PHE A 106 28.14 51.84 -1.69
N SER A 107 28.42 52.76 -0.76
CA SER A 107 27.47 53.19 0.28
C SER A 107 26.33 54.06 -0.24
N LYS A 108 26.58 54.84 -1.31
CA LYS A 108 25.57 55.73 -1.91
C LYS A 108 25.21 55.23 -3.31
N PRO A 109 23.92 55.15 -3.66
CA PRO A 109 23.52 54.90 -5.03
C PRO A 109 23.97 56.09 -5.91
N GLY A 110 24.53 55.79 -7.09
CA GLY A 110 25.01 56.81 -8.01
C GLY A 110 25.14 56.27 -9.42
N ARG A 111 25.20 57.16 -10.42
CA ARG A 111 25.31 56.81 -11.85
C ARG A 111 26.59 56.03 -12.21
N HIS A 112 27.56 56.00 -11.29
CA HIS A 112 28.83 55.29 -11.43
C HIS A 112 28.80 53.85 -10.88
N VAL A 113 27.72 53.44 -10.20
CA VAL A 113 27.54 52.09 -9.66
C VAL A 113 26.55 51.32 -10.53
N PHE A 114 27.03 50.23 -11.12
CA PHE A 114 26.24 49.37 -12.00
C PHE A 114 25.74 48.15 -11.22
N LYS A 115 24.53 47.69 -11.54
CA LYS A 115 23.93 46.44 -11.01
C LYS A 115 24.11 45.34 -12.05
N ASP A 116 25.31 44.77 -12.10
CA ASP A 116 25.74 43.92 -13.21
C ASP A 116 25.05 42.55 -13.23
N ALA A 117 24.81 41.96 -12.06
CA ALA A 117 24.19 40.65 -11.96
C ALA A 117 23.41 40.44 -10.64
N SER A 118 22.45 39.54 -10.71
CA SER A 118 21.75 38.96 -9.56
C SER A 118 21.81 37.45 -9.71
N LEU A 119 22.60 36.77 -8.86
CA LEU A 119 22.75 35.32 -8.88
C LEU A 119 21.78 34.70 -7.87
N LEU A 120 21.03 33.69 -8.25
CA LEU A 120 20.18 32.95 -7.31
C LEU A 120 21.03 32.02 -6.44
N ILE A 121 20.57 31.77 -5.21
CA ILE A 121 21.15 30.76 -4.32
C ILE A 121 20.23 29.54 -4.32
N SER A 122 20.79 28.36 -4.55
CA SER A 122 20.09 27.08 -4.42
C SER A 122 20.88 26.08 -3.60
N PHE A 123 20.16 25.08 -3.10
CA PHE A 123 20.71 24.01 -2.30
C PHE A 123 20.55 22.68 -3.02
N VAL A 124 21.62 21.90 -3.04
CA VAL A 124 21.68 20.58 -3.66
C VAL A 124 22.22 19.53 -2.69
N GLY A 125 21.98 18.25 -2.98
CA GLY A 125 22.53 17.13 -2.22
C GLY A 125 21.51 16.37 -1.36
N PHE A 126 22.01 15.30 -0.73
CA PHE A 126 21.19 14.29 -0.04
C PHE A 126 20.30 14.89 1.07
N ASP A 127 20.86 15.69 1.96
CA ASP A 127 20.12 16.28 3.08
C ASP A 127 19.01 17.23 2.62
N VAL A 128 19.19 17.87 1.45
CA VAL A 128 18.16 18.69 0.83
C VAL A 128 17.00 17.81 0.40
N VAL A 129 17.26 16.74 -0.34
CA VAL A 129 16.22 15.81 -0.80
C VAL A 129 15.50 15.17 0.39
N GLU A 130 16.23 14.74 1.42
CA GLU A 130 15.65 14.17 2.64
C GLU A 130 14.74 15.19 3.36
N TYR A 131 15.18 16.45 3.46
CA TYR A 131 14.36 17.53 4.02
C TYR A 131 13.09 17.77 3.18
N LEU A 132 13.21 17.76 1.85
CA LEU A 132 12.08 17.92 0.93
C LEU A 132 11.08 16.77 1.08
N ILE A 133 11.54 15.52 1.21
CA ILE A 133 10.70 14.35 1.48
C ILE A 133 9.97 14.52 2.82
N SER A 134 10.67 14.97 3.86
CA SER A 134 10.10 15.14 5.20
C SER A 134 9.10 16.30 5.32
N ASN A 135 9.30 17.37 4.54
CA ASN A 135 8.52 18.62 4.63
C ASN A 135 7.64 18.90 3.41
N HIS A 136 7.44 17.90 2.54
CA HIS A 136 6.80 18.01 1.23
C HIS A 136 5.42 18.71 1.21
N LYS A 137 4.67 18.74 2.32
CA LYS A 137 3.35 19.40 2.40
C LYS A 137 3.43 20.93 2.45
N ARG A 138 4.59 21.49 2.80
CA ARG A 138 4.76 22.92 3.11
C ARG A 138 5.54 23.69 2.04
N ILE A 139 6.01 23.03 0.98
CA ILE A 139 6.97 23.58 0.04
C ILE A 139 6.29 23.83 -1.32
N PRO A 140 6.12 25.09 -1.75
CA PRO A 140 5.68 25.41 -3.11
C PRO A 140 6.79 25.04 -4.13
N ASP A 141 6.38 24.65 -5.34
CA ASP A 141 7.28 24.28 -6.45
C ASP A 141 8.28 23.13 -6.13
N LEU A 142 7.81 22.13 -5.39
CA LEU A 142 8.59 20.96 -4.97
C LEU A 142 9.35 20.28 -6.13
N ARG A 143 8.78 20.26 -7.34
CA ARG A 143 9.36 19.55 -8.49
C ARG A 143 10.66 20.21 -8.99
N SER A 144 10.69 21.54 -9.10
CA SER A 144 11.89 22.23 -9.58
C SER A 144 13.03 22.13 -8.55
N LEU A 145 12.71 22.31 -7.28
CA LEU A 145 13.64 22.17 -6.16
C LEU A 145 14.20 20.75 -6.06
N LEU A 146 13.36 19.75 -6.25
CA LEU A 146 13.76 18.35 -6.18
C LEU A 146 14.73 17.97 -7.30
N ASN A 147 14.44 18.35 -8.56
CA ASN A 147 15.33 18.06 -9.68
C ASN A 147 16.72 18.68 -9.48
N LYS A 148 16.78 19.89 -8.92
CA LYS A 148 18.05 20.52 -8.53
C LYS A 148 18.70 19.79 -7.35
N ALA A 149 17.94 19.44 -6.33
CA ALA A 149 18.48 18.74 -5.17
C ALA A 149 19.12 17.39 -5.53
N ILE A 150 18.50 16.66 -6.45
CA ILE A 150 18.97 15.38 -6.97
C ILE A 150 20.29 15.51 -7.74
N SER A 151 20.56 16.63 -8.46
CA SER A 151 21.80 16.78 -9.24
C SER A 151 23.06 16.76 -8.38
N GLY A 152 22.94 17.14 -7.10
CA GLY A 152 24.03 17.10 -6.12
C GLY A 152 24.19 15.76 -5.39
N CYS A 153 23.44 14.72 -5.73
CA CYS A 153 23.47 13.43 -5.05
C CYS A 153 24.25 12.37 -5.85
N SER A 154 25.00 11.52 -5.14
CA SER A 154 25.52 10.28 -5.70
C SER A 154 24.41 9.23 -5.87
N LYS A 155 24.63 8.23 -6.73
CA LYS A 155 23.65 7.14 -6.94
C LYS A 155 23.31 6.40 -5.64
N SER A 156 24.29 6.09 -4.80
CA SER A 156 24.07 5.41 -3.51
C SER A 156 23.23 6.24 -2.55
N GLN A 157 23.44 7.56 -2.51
CA GLN A 157 22.62 8.48 -1.74
C GLN A 157 21.18 8.52 -2.25
N LEU A 158 20.97 8.58 -3.56
CA LEU A 158 19.62 8.58 -4.14
C LEU A 158 18.88 7.26 -3.89
N THR A 159 19.59 6.13 -3.93
CA THR A 159 19.04 4.82 -3.58
C THR A 159 18.56 4.77 -2.13
N ALA A 160 19.31 5.35 -1.18
CA ALA A 160 18.89 5.43 0.23
C ALA A 160 17.63 6.29 0.45
N LEU A 161 17.33 7.21 -0.48
CA LEU A 161 16.14 8.08 -0.41
C LEU A 161 14.88 7.41 -0.99
N MET A 162 15.01 6.25 -1.63
CA MET A 162 13.90 5.58 -2.30
C MET A 162 12.82 5.13 -1.30
N GLU A 163 13.21 4.46 -0.21
CA GLU A 163 12.27 3.99 0.82
C GLU A 163 11.51 5.17 1.48
N PRO A 164 12.18 6.24 1.97
CA PRO A 164 11.48 7.43 2.47
C PRO A 164 10.55 8.07 1.44
N ALA A 165 10.96 8.14 0.17
CA ALA A 165 10.15 8.72 -0.89
C ALA A 165 8.87 7.91 -1.16
N VAL A 166 8.98 6.58 -1.26
CA VAL A 166 7.82 5.69 -1.41
C VAL A 166 6.91 5.80 -0.18
N SER A 167 7.50 5.74 1.02
CA SER A 167 6.80 5.89 2.31
C SER A 167 6.04 7.20 2.46
N SER A 168 6.51 8.28 1.83
CA SER A 168 5.82 9.57 1.80
C SER A 168 4.50 9.55 1.02
N GLY A 169 4.29 8.54 0.15
CA GLY A 169 3.09 8.41 -0.68
C GLY A 169 2.98 9.47 -1.78
N LYS A 170 4.08 10.11 -2.18
CA LYS A 170 4.11 11.16 -3.20
C LYS A 170 4.71 10.69 -4.51
N LEU A 171 3.85 10.54 -5.52
CA LEU A 171 4.24 10.14 -6.88
C LEU A 171 5.34 11.02 -7.48
N GLY A 172 5.27 12.35 -7.29
CA GLY A 172 6.26 13.27 -7.85
C GLY A 172 7.68 13.05 -7.32
N LEU A 173 7.81 12.71 -6.03
CA LEU A 173 9.10 12.39 -5.42
C LEU A 173 9.65 11.07 -5.95
N VAL A 174 8.82 10.03 -5.97
CA VAL A 174 9.19 8.71 -6.49
C VAL A 174 9.56 8.78 -7.97
N SER A 175 8.78 9.49 -8.78
CA SER A 175 9.03 9.61 -10.22
C SER A 175 10.35 10.32 -10.49
N ALA A 176 10.65 11.42 -9.79
CA ALA A 176 11.91 12.13 -9.98
C ALA A 176 13.14 11.29 -9.60
N LEU A 177 13.04 10.46 -8.56
CA LEU A 177 14.12 9.53 -8.20
C LEU A 177 14.29 8.42 -9.25
N ILE A 178 13.19 7.86 -9.76
CA ILE A 178 13.23 6.86 -10.84
C ILE A 178 13.82 7.47 -12.12
N ASP A 179 13.40 8.67 -12.50
CA ASP A 179 13.89 9.41 -13.67
C ASP A 179 15.39 9.74 -13.54
N ALA A 180 15.89 9.89 -12.31
CA ALA A 180 17.32 10.06 -12.01
C ALA A 180 18.14 8.76 -12.12
N GLY A 181 17.52 7.63 -12.47
CA GLY A 181 18.19 6.35 -12.68
C GLY A 181 18.54 5.62 -11.39
N VAL A 182 17.74 5.81 -10.33
CA VAL A 182 17.86 5.05 -9.07
C VAL A 182 17.48 3.58 -9.31
N ASP A 183 18.23 2.66 -8.70
CA ASP A 183 17.84 1.26 -8.66
C ASP A 183 16.58 1.08 -7.80
N VAL A 184 15.49 0.67 -8.44
CA VAL A 184 14.19 0.43 -7.81
C VAL A 184 14.11 -0.91 -7.10
N ASN A 185 15.06 -1.82 -7.35
CA ASN A 185 15.10 -3.17 -6.79
C ASN A 185 15.83 -3.22 -5.44
N VAL A 186 15.87 -2.09 -4.75
CA VAL A 186 16.38 -2.05 -3.38
C VAL A 186 15.33 -2.49 -2.39
N ASN A 187 15.82 -3.11 -1.33
CA ASN A 187 14.97 -3.64 -0.28
C ASN A 187 15.06 -2.73 0.93
N ASN A 188 13.95 -2.60 1.64
CA ASN A 188 13.92 -1.90 2.92
C ASN A 188 14.66 -2.69 4.01
N SER A 189 14.71 -2.14 5.21
CA SER A 189 15.28 -2.78 6.40
C SER A 189 14.69 -4.17 6.72
N LEU A 190 13.47 -4.46 6.27
CA LEU A 190 12.77 -5.74 6.43
C LEU A 190 12.98 -6.69 5.24
N LYS A 191 13.91 -6.38 4.33
CA LYS A 191 14.17 -7.09 3.07
C LYS A 191 13.01 -7.09 2.08
N GLN A 192 12.02 -6.22 2.24
CA GLN A 192 10.88 -6.12 1.33
C GLN A 192 11.18 -5.12 0.21
N SER A 193 10.67 -5.39 -0.98
CA SER A 193 10.80 -4.50 -2.14
C SER A 193 10.13 -3.15 -1.92
N MET A 194 10.51 -2.17 -2.74
CA MET A 194 9.80 -0.89 -2.80
C MET A 194 8.35 -1.05 -3.24
N LEU A 195 8.03 -2.08 -4.04
CA LEU A 195 6.68 -2.35 -4.50
C LEU A 195 5.77 -2.78 -3.35
N SER A 196 6.20 -3.70 -2.49
CA SER A 196 5.39 -4.12 -1.33
C SER A 196 5.16 -2.97 -0.34
N THR A 197 6.14 -2.08 -0.21
CA THR A 197 5.97 -0.83 0.55
C THR A 197 4.91 0.07 -0.10
N ALA A 198 4.95 0.26 -1.42
CA ALA A 198 3.94 1.05 -2.15
C ALA A 198 2.52 0.45 -2.06
N VAL A 199 2.39 -0.88 -2.17
CA VAL A 199 1.13 -1.60 -2.02
C VAL A 199 0.55 -1.39 -0.62
N ARG A 200 1.39 -1.46 0.43
CA ARG A 200 0.98 -1.23 1.82
C ARG A 200 0.45 0.18 2.09
N ILE A 201 0.98 1.17 1.39
CA ILE A 201 0.49 2.56 1.47
C ILE A 201 -0.81 2.72 0.66
N GLY A 202 -1.11 1.80 -0.25
CA GLY A 202 -2.35 1.76 -1.04
C GLY A 202 -2.38 2.78 -2.19
N LYS A 203 -1.23 3.30 -2.61
CA LYS A 203 -1.10 4.31 -3.67
C LYS A 203 -0.85 3.66 -5.02
N ILE A 204 -1.92 3.39 -5.75
CA ILE A 204 -1.89 2.75 -7.08
C ILE A 204 -0.93 3.45 -8.04
N ASP A 205 -0.91 4.78 -8.09
CA ASP A 205 -0.06 5.48 -9.05
C ASP A 205 1.44 5.23 -8.82
N ILE A 206 1.84 5.05 -7.55
CA ILE A 206 3.21 4.69 -7.19
C ILE A 206 3.49 3.24 -7.57
N VAL A 207 2.54 2.33 -7.31
CA VAL A 207 2.63 0.93 -7.72
C VAL A 207 2.83 0.83 -9.23
N LYS A 208 2.00 1.54 -10.03
CA LYS A 208 2.14 1.62 -11.49
C LYS A 208 3.51 2.14 -11.91
N ARG A 209 3.96 3.25 -11.32
CA ARG A 209 5.26 3.85 -11.64
C ARG A 209 6.43 2.91 -11.35
N LEU A 210 6.36 2.12 -10.27
CA LEU A 210 7.36 1.11 -9.95
C LEU A 210 7.32 -0.08 -10.92
N ILE A 211 6.14 -0.53 -11.31
CA ILE A 211 5.96 -1.58 -12.32
C ILE A 211 6.56 -1.16 -13.67
N ASP A 212 6.25 0.06 -14.13
CA ASP A 212 6.79 0.64 -15.36
C ASP A 212 8.33 0.74 -15.35
N SER A 213 8.94 0.79 -14.17
CA SER A 213 10.40 0.80 -14.00
C SER A 213 11.03 -0.60 -13.97
N HIS A 214 10.26 -1.65 -14.30
CA HIS A 214 10.68 -3.05 -14.30
C HIS A 214 11.21 -3.53 -12.94
N CYS A 215 10.50 -3.17 -11.86
CA CYS A 215 10.82 -3.66 -10.53
C CYS A 215 10.65 -5.19 -10.43
N LYS A 216 11.48 -5.80 -9.58
CA LYS A 216 11.47 -7.23 -9.25
C LYS A 216 10.77 -7.42 -7.92
N ILE A 217 10.02 -8.52 -7.82
CA ILE A 217 9.32 -8.93 -6.61
C ILE A 217 9.89 -10.27 -6.17
N ASP A 218 10.15 -10.40 -4.89
CA ASP A 218 10.36 -11.70 -4.25
C ASP A 218 9.05 -12.12 -3.59
N PHE A 219 8.32 -13.04 -4.25
CA PHE A 219 7.01 -13.50 -3.77
C PHE A 219 7.07 -14.21 -2.40
N SER A 220 8.26 -14.62 -1.94
CA SER A 220 8.42 -15.22 -0.61
C SER A 220 8.49 -14.19 0.52
N VAL A 221 8.86 -12.94 0.21
CA VAL A 221 9.07 -11.88 1.21
C VAL A 221 8.03 -10.76 1.09
N ASP A 222 7.65 -10.41 -0.14
CA ASP A 222 6.87 -9.21 -0.41
C ASP A 222 5.40 -9.30 -0.03
N LEU A 223 4.82 -10.51 -0.07
CA LEU A 223 3.43 -10.82 0.32
C LEU A 223 2.41 -9.80 -0.23
N VAL A 224 2.63 -9.29 -1.45
CA VAL A 224 1.84 -8.18 -2.02
C VAL A 224 0.36 -8.51 -2.15
N LEU A 225 0.02 -9.78 -2.41
CA LEU A 225 -1.37 -10.23 -2.47
C LEU A 225 -2.01 -10.26 -1.08
N HIS A 226 -1.29 -10.66 -0.01
CA HIS A 226 -1.79 -10.59 1.36
C HIS A 226 -2.05 -9.15 1.80
N ILE A 227 -1.14 -8.23 1.46
CA ILE A 227 -1.28 -6.81 1.79
C ILE A 227 -2.51 -6.23 1.06
N ALA A 228 -2.63 -6.45 -0.25
CA ALA A 228 -3.79 -5.99 -1.02
C ALA A 228 -5.10 -6.61 -0.51
N ALA A 229 -5.06 -7.90 -0.12
CA ALA A 229 -6.19 -8.60 0.45
C ALA A 229 -6.63 -8.03 1.80
N ALA A 230 -5.70 -7.72 2.70
CA ALA A 230 -6.00 -7.06 3.98
C ALA A 230 -6.67 -5.69 3.81
N MET A 231 -6.33 -4.98 2.73
CA MET A 231 -6.80 -3.62 2.44
C MET A 231 -8.14 -3.57 1.68
N ASN A 232 -8.73 -4.72 1.34
CA ASN A 232 -9.89 -4.84 0.45
C ASN A 232 -9.71 -4.19 -0.92
N ARG A 233 -8.55 -4.42 -1.56
CA ARG A 233 -8.18 -3.77 -2.83
C ARG A 233 -8.08 -4.76 -3.98
N VAL A 234 -9.24 -5.13 -4.54
CA VAL A 234 -9.32 -5.99 -5.74
C VAL A 234 -8.58 -5.37 -6.92
N ASP A 235 -8.69 -4.05 -7.09
CA ASP A 235 -7.99 -3.27 -8.12
C ASP A 235 -6.46 -3.41 -8.06
N LEU A 236 -5.87 -3.50 -6.85
CA LEU A 236 -4.44 -3.77 -6.69
C LEU A 236 -4.10 -5.22 -7.03
N ILE A 237 -4.95 -6.18 -6.67
CA ILE A 237 -4.73 -7.60 -7.01
C ILE A 237 -4.77 -7.79 -8.53
N GLU A 238 -5.75 -7.19 -9.21
CA GLU A 238 -5.86 -7.17 -10.68
C GLU A 238 -4.58 -6.59 -11.31
N LEU A 239 -4.20 -5.38 -10.91
CA LEU A 239 -3.00 -4.71 -11.43
C LEU A 239 -1.74 -5.55 -11.24
N LEU A 240 -1.56 -6.18 -10.07
CA LEU A 240 -0.42 -7.03 -9.78
C LEU A 240 -0.42 -8.29 -10.66
N ARG A 241 -1.57 -8.94 -10.85
CA ARG A 241 -1.66 -10.16 -11.69
C ARG A 241 -1.46 -9.88 -13.17
N GLU A 242 -1.94 -8.73 -13.66
CA GLU A 242 -1.73 -8.30 -15.05
C GLU A 242 -0.25 -8.08 -15.38
N ASN A 243 0.51 -7.53 -14.42
CA ASN A 243 1.93 -7.18 -14.63
C ASN A 243 2.91 -8.26 -14.14
N PHE A 244 2.47 -9.18 -13.29
CA PHE A 244 3.24 -10.33 -12.81
C PHE A 244 2.42 -11.62 -12.99
N PRO A 245 2.36 -12.18 -14.22
CA PRO A 245 1.53 -13.35 -14.51
C PRO A 245 1.87 -14.59 -13.68
N ASP A 246 3.14 -14.72 -13.27
CA ASP A 246 3.64 -15.84 -12.47
C ASP A 246 3.38 -15.68 -10.96
N ILE A 247 2.65 -14.63 -10.54
CA ILE A 247 2.41 -14.38 -9.12
C ILE A 247 1.59 -15.52 -8.50
N PRO A 248 2.13 -16.22 -7.48
CA PRO A 248 1.44 -17.34 -6.86
C PRO A 248 0.26 -16.86 -6.01
N VAL A 249 -0.97 -17.06 -6.52
CA VAL A 249 -2.24 -16.70 -5.85
C VAL A 249 -2.36 -17.37 -4.47
N ASN A 250 -1.84 -18.60 -4.33
CA ASN A 250 -1.84 -19.38 -3.09
C ASN A 250 -0.51 -19.31 -2.33
N SER A 251 0.29 -18.25 -2.54
CA SER A 251 1.48 -17.99 -1.72
C SER A 251 1.12 -17.90 -0.24
N VAL A 252 2.04 -18.35 0.61
CA VAL A 252 1.81 -18.39 2.05
C VAL A 252 2.78 -17.47 2.78
N ASP A 253 2.31 -16.85 3.86
CA ASP A 253 3.14 -16.06 4.76
C ASP A 253 3.91 -16.95 5.77
N SER A 254 4.56 -16.32 6.75
CA SER A 254 5.31 -17.01 7.80
C SER A 254 4.44 -17.91 8.69
N ASP A 255 3.12 -17.78 8.69
CA ASP A 255 2.19 -18.60 9.46
C ASP A 255 1.50 -19.66 8.58
N GLY A 256 1.82 -19.70 7.28
CA GLY A 256 1.17 -20.60 6.31
C GLY A 256 -0.14 -20.04 5.74
N ARG A 257 -0.46 -18.77 6.00
CA ARG A 257 -1.73 -18.16 5.56
C ARG A 257 -1.64 -17.71 4.11
N THR A 258 -2.67 -18.00 3.33
CA THR A 258 -2.85 -17.48 1.96
C THR A 258 -3.50 -16.09 1.96
N PRO A 259 -3.51 -15.34 0.84
CA PRO A 259 -4.23 -14.06 0.76
C PRO A 259 -5.72 -14.18 1.10
N ILE A 260 -6.35 -15.33 0.81
CA ILE A 260 -7.75 -15.60 1.18
C ILE A 260 -7.93 -15.68 2.69
N HIS A 261 -6.99 -16.28 3.43
CA HIS A 261 -7.03 -16.26 4.91
C HIS A 261 -7.01 -14.82 5.43
N THR A 262 -6.13 -13.98 4.88
CA THR A 262 -6.01 -12.57 5.26
C THR A 262 -7.30 -11.80 4.95
N ALA A 263 -7.88 -11.99 3.77
CA ALA A 263 -9.16 -11.38 3.41
C ALA A 263 -10.30 -11.83 4.33
N ALA A 264 -10.35 -13.13 4.65
CA ALA A 264 -11.36 -13.71 5.52
C ALA A 264 -11.27 -13.21 6.96
N ALA A 265 -10.07 -13.02 7.50
CA ALA A 265 -9.86 -12.42 8.82
C ALA A 265 -10.38 -10.98 8.93
N HIS A 266 -10.50 -10.26 7.81
CA HIS A 266 -10.98 -8.88 7.75
C HIS A 266 -12.40 -8.75 7.16
N GLY A 267 -13.04 -9.86 6.76
CA GLY A 267 -14.40 -9.86 6.24
C GLY A 267 -14.56 -9.44 4.78
N HIS A 268 -13.49 -9.47 3.98
CA HIS A 268 -13.46 -8.90 2.63
C HIS A 268 -13.96 -9.90 1.55
N VAL A 269 -15.28 -10.05 1.44
CA VAL A 269 -15.94 -11.00 0.52
C VAL A 269 -15.55 -10.79 -0.94
N GLU A 270 -15.47 -9.53 -1.39
CA GLU A 270 -15.14 -9.19 -2.77
C GLU A 270 -13.76 -9.71 -3.17
N VAL A 271 -12.77 -9.53 -2.29
CA VAL A 271 -11.41 -10.06 -2.48
C VAL A 271 -11.40 -11.58 -2.50
N ILE A 272 -12.11 -12.23 -1.56
CA ILE A 272 -12.18 -13.70 -1.52
C ILE A 272 -12.78 -14.24 -2.81
N SER A 273 -13.88 -13.62 -3.27
CA SER A 273 -14.56 -14.00 -4.51
C SER A 273 -13.67 -13.83 -5.74
N PHE A 274 -12.97 -12.70 -5.82
CA PHE A 274 -12.01 -12.47 -6.89
C PHE A 274 -10.88 -13.50 -6.86
N LEU A 275 -10.23 -13.71 -5.71
CA LEU A 275 -9.13 -14.66 -5.56
C LEU A 275 -9.57 -16.09 -5.90
N ALA A 276 -10.76 -16.52 -5.45
CA ALA A 276 -11.33 -17.82 -5.80
C ALA A 276 -11.54 -17.97 -7.31
N SER A 277 -12.04 -16.93 -7.99
CA SER A 277 -12.26 -16.95 -9.45
C SER A 277 -10.96 -17.10 -10.26
N VAL A 278 -9.81 -16.78 -9.65
CA VAL A 278 -8.49 -16.85 -10.29
C VAL A 278 -7.64 -18.02 -9.79
N GLY A 279 -8.26 -19.02 -9.15
CA GLY A 279 -7.60 -20.26 -8.71
C GLY A 279 -7.09 -20.23 -7.26
N GLY A 280 -7.54 -19.27 -6.46
CA GLY A 280 -7.28 -19.23 -5.03
C GLY A 280 -8.01 -20.36 -4.29
N ASP A 281 -7.29 -21.04 -3.40
CA ASP A 281 -7.82 -22.14 -2.61
C ASP A 281 -8.56 -21.61 -1.36
N VAL A 282 -9.89 -21.68 -1.40
CA VAL A 282 -10.79 -21.30 -0.30
C VAL A 282 -10.79 -22.31 0.85
N GLU A 283 -10.21 -23.50 0.64
CA GLU A 283 -10.12 -24.60 1.61
C GLU A 283 -8.71 -24.75 2.21
N ALA A 284 -7.77 -23.91 1.77
CA ALA A 284 -6.39 -23.94 2.24
C ALA A 284 -6.31 -23.90 3.78
N VAL A 285 -5.27 -24.51 4.32
CA VAL A 285 -5.01 -24.52 5.77
C VAL A 285 -3.67 -23.89 6.08
N ASP A 286 -3.63 -23.09 7.16
CA ASP A 286 -2.38 -22.56 7.68
C ASP A 286 -1.59 -23.60 8.51
N ARG A 287 -0.46 -23.20 9.11
CA ARG A 287 0.39 -24.10 9.92
C ARG A 287 -0.32 -24.69 11.13
N THR A 288 -1.38 -24.05 11.60
CA THR A 288 -2.20 -24.49 12.74
C THR A 288 -3.52 -25.11 12.30
N LYS A 289 -3.62 -25.48 11.02
CA LYS A 289 -4.82 -26.04 10.39
C LYS A 289 -6.04 -25.12 10.41
N TRP A 290 -5.86 -23.81 10.55
CA TRP A 290 -6.95 -22.88 10.37
C TRP A 290 -7.26 -22.73 8.89
N THR A 291 -8.54 -22.74 8.55
CA THR A 291 -9.05 -22.43 7.21
C THR A 291 -9.52 -20.97 7.15
N PRO A 292 -9.74 -20.39 5.96
CA PRO A 292 -10.36 -19.06 5.85
C PRO A 292 -11.68 -18.95 6.61
N LEU A 293 -12.48 -20.02 6.67
CA LEU A 293 -13.73 -20.05 7.41
C LEU A 293 -13.51 -19.91 8.94
N HIS A 294 -12.44 -20.47 9.50
CA HIS A 294 -12.10 -20.25 10.90
C HIS A 294 -11.79 -18.78 11.19
N PHE A 295 -11.02 -18.11 10.31
CA PHE A 295 -10.71 -16.69 10.44
C PHE A 295 -11.97 -15.82 10.32
N ALA A 296 -12.84 -16.09 9.34
CA ALA A 296 -14.10 -15.37 9.16
C ALA A 296 -15.02 -15.52 10.38
N ALA A 297 -15.14 -16.73 10.92
CA ALA A 297 -15.99 -17.01 12.06
C ALA A 297 -15.43 -16.42 13.37
N ALA A 298 -14.11 -16.49 13.57
CA ALA A 298 -13.46 -15.86 14.71
C ALA A 298 -13.54 -14.32 14.68
N GLY A 299 -13.66 -13.73 13.48
CA GLY A 299 -13.81 -12.28 13.29
C GLY A 299 -15.25 -11.78 13.28
N GLY A 300 -16.26 -12.68 13.31
CA GLY A 300 -17.67 -12.28 13.26
C GLY A 300 -18.18 -11.86 11.88
N HIS A 301 -17.51 -12.29 10.80
CA HIS A 301 -17.79 -11.79 9.45
C HIS A 301 -18.88 -12.59 8.75
N LEU A 302 -20.16 -12.32 9.03
CA LEU A 302 -21.32 -13.09 8.54
C LEU A 302 -21.34 -13.29 7.02
N GLU A 303 -21.19 -12.21 6.25
CA GLU A 303 -21.22 -12.29 4.78
C GLU A 303 -20.08 -13.16 4.23
N THR A 304 -18.90 -13.10 4.87
CA THR A 304 -17.76 -13.94 4.50
C THR A 304 -17.99 -15.40 4.88
N VAL A 305 -18.56 -15.66 6.05
CA VAL A 305 -18.97 -17.00 6.47
C VAL A 305 -19.96 -17.59 5.47
N ASP A 306 -21.01 -16.86 5.11
CA ASP A 306 -22.01 -17.32 4.15
C ASP A 306 -21.41 -17.56 2.77
N TYR A 307 -20.54 -16.67 2.30
CA TYR A 307 -19.82 -16.86 1.04
C TYR A 307 -18.96 -18.13 1.06
N LEU A 308 -18.10 -18.28 2.07
CA LEU A 308 -17.20 -19.43 2.20
C LEU A 308 -17.98 -20.75 2.35
N LEU A 309 -19.10 -20.76 3.08
CA LEU A 309 -19.98 -21.93 3.22
C LEU A 309 -20.67 -22.33 1.91
N ASN A 310 -20.88 -21.38 1.00
CA ASN A 310 -21.43 -21.67 -0.33
C ASN A 310 -20.34 -22.18 -1.29
N CYS A 311 -19.08 -21.81 -1.08
CA CYS A 311 -17.95 -22.17 -1.94
C CYS A 311 -17.19 -23.42 -1.50
N SER A 312 -17.31 -23.85 -0.24
CA SER A 312 -16.47 -24.90 0.35
C SER A 312 -17.26 -25.89 1.19
N ASN A 313 -16.69 -27.09 1.39
CA ASN A 313 -17.24 -28.10 2.31
C ASN A 313 -16.47 -28.18 3.64
N VAL A 314 -15.56 -27.22 3.91
CA VAL A 314 -14.70 -27.19 5.11
C VAL A 314 -15.39 -26.69 6.38
N LYS A 315 -16.73 -26.69 6.43
CA LYS A 315 -17.49 -26.28 7.63
C LYS A 315 -17.06 -27.04 8.89
N TYR A 316 -16.61 -28.28 8.72
CA TYR A 316 -16.21 -29.19 9.80
C TYR A 316 -14.70 -29.34 9.96
N ALA A 317 -13.91 -28.56 9.22
CA ALA A 317 -12.49 -28.53 9.46
C ALA A 317 -12.27 -28.14 10.94
N VAL A 318 -11.33 -28.82 11.58
CA VAL A 318 -10.87 -28.49 12.92
C VAL A 318 -9.44 -28.00 12.83
N ASN A 319 -9.16 -26.93 13.55
CA ASN A 319 -7.78 -26.48 13.72
C ASN A 319 -6.98 -27.45 14.61
N SER A 320 -5.69 -27.17 14.81
CA SER A 320 -4.80 -27.99 15.65
C SER A 320 -5.25 -28.08 17.12
N GLU A 321 -6.15 -27.22 17.58
CA GLU A 321 -6.74 -27.26 18.92
C GLU A 321 -8.07 -28.02 18.97
N GLY A 322 -8.51 -28.60 17.85
CA GLY A 322 -9.79 -29.31 17.75
C GLY A 322 -11.02 -28.39 17.66
N ARG A 323 -10.83 -27.09 17.46
CA ARG A 323 -11.92 -26.11 17.38
C ARG A 323 -12.42 -26.01 15.94
N THR A 324 -13.75 -25.98 15.77
CA THR A 324 -14.42 -25.68 14.49
C THR A 324 -14.68 -24.18 14.36
N ALA A 325 -15.03 -23.72 13.16
CA ALA A 325 -15.49 -22.34 12.95
C ALA A 325 -16.65 -21.93 13.87
N PHE A 326 -17.60 -22.85 14.14
CA PHE A 326 -18.69 -22.59 15.09
C PHE A 326 -18.18 -22.41 16.53
N ALA A 327 -17.24 -23.25 16.97
CA ALA A 327 -16.66 -23.13 18.30
C ALA A 327 -15.98 -21.76 18.48
N LEU A 328 -15.23 -21.30 17.48
CA LEU A 328 -14.58 -19.98 17.49
C LEU A 328 -15.61 -18.83 17.52
N ALA A 329 -16.66 -18.90 16.70
CA ALA A 329 -17.74 -17.91 16.72
C ALA A 329 -18.43 -17.86 18.10
N SER A 330 -18.65 -19.02 18.73
CA SER A 330 -19.26 -19.12 20.05
C SER A 330 -18.34 -18.60 21.16
N GLU A 331 -17.05 -18.91 21.12
CA GLU A 331 -16.05 -18.42 22.08
C GLU A 331 -15.91 -16.89 22.03
N ASN A 332 -15.97 -16.32 20.82
CA ASN A 332 -15.84 -14.87 20.60
C ASN A 332 -17.18 -14.11 20.69
N GLY A 333 -18.30 -14.80 20.92
CA GLY A 333 -19.62 -14.17 21.12
C GLY A 333 -20.32 -13.70 19.83
N HIS A 334 -19.94 -14.21 18.66
CA HIS A 334 -20.54 -13.88 17.38
C HIS A 334 -21.83 -14.69 17.13
N THR A 335 -22.89 -14.35 17.87
CA THR A 335 -24.18 -15.07 17.87
C THR A 335 -24.93 -15.00 16.54
N ASP A 336 -24.71 -13.94 15.77
CA ASP A 336 -25.24 -13.74 14.42
C ASP A 336 -24.77 -14.82 13.44
N LEU A 337 -23.60 -15.40 13.67
CA LEU A 337 -23.08 -16.51 12.88
C LEU A 337 -23.70 -17.86 13.23
N PHE A 338 -24.43 -17.97 14.35
CA PHE A 338 -24.88 -19.26 14.84
C PHE A 338 -25.83 -19.94 13.87
N ASP A 339 -26.76 -19.22 13.27
CA ASP A 339 -27.69 -19.81 12.31
C ASP A 339 -26.94 -20.36 11.08
N SER A 340 -25.96 -19.61 10.55
CA SER A 340 -25.13 -20.07 9.43
C SER A 340 -24.21 -21.25 9.79
N LEU A 341 -23.61 -21.24 10.98
CA LEU A 341 -22.58 -22.19 11.42
C LEU A 341 -23.11 -23.39 12.21
N ARG A 342 -24.32 -23.35 12.77
CA ARG A 342 -24.87 -24.44 13.59
C ARG A 342 -24.98 -25.74 12.79
N LEU A 343 -24.67 -26.85 13.45
CA LEU A 343 -24.60 -28.19 12.83
C LEU A 343 -25.93 -28.65 12.25
N ASP A 344 -27.04 -28.31 12.92
CA ASP A 344 -28.37 -28.71 12.49
C ASP A 344 -28.63 -28.16 11.07
N ASP A 345 -28.46 -26.85 10.85
CA ASP A 345 -28.59 -26.22 9.53
C ASP A 345 -27.64 -26.77 8.46
N ALA A 346 -26.48 -27.29 8.89
CA ALA A 346 -25.52 -27.94 8.01
C ALA A 346 -26.03 -29.27 7.46
N LEU A 347 -26.59 -30.12 8.34
CA LEU A 347 -27.22 -31.37 7.94
C LEU A 347 -28.40 -31.09 6.98
N HIS A 348 -29.18 -30.03 7.26
CA HIS A 348 -30.24 -29.57 6.37
C HIS A 348 -29.71 -29.12 4.99
N ARG A 349 -28.57 -28.41 4.94
CA ARG A 349 -27.97 -27.96 3.68
C ARG A 349 -27.38 -29.11 2.85
N THR A 350 -26.64 -30.04 3.47
CA THR A 350 -26.10 -31.23 2.76
C THR A 350 -27.23 -32.11 2.24
N ALA A 351 -28.27 -32.32 3.06
CA ALA A 351 -29.49 -33.02 2.66
C ALA A 351 -30.24 -32.32 1.50
N ARG A 352 -30.30 -30.98 1.49
CA ARG A 352 -30.87 -30.19 0.40
C ARG A 352 -30.03 -30.26 -0.89
N ALA A 353 -28.71 -30.19 -0.75
CA ALA A 353 -27.76 -30.18 -1.87
C ALA A 353 -27.59 -31.57 -2.51
N GLY A 354 -27.81 -32.65 -1.76
CA GLY A 354 -27.54 -34.01 -2.22
C GLY A 354 -26.13 -34.51 -1.89
N ASP A 355 -25.41 -33.84 -0.98
CA ASP A 355 -24.05 -34.23 -0.58
C ASP A 355 -24.08 -35.31 0.50
N VAL A 356 -24.06 -36.58 0.08
CA VAL A 356 -24.08 -37.74 0.98
C VAL A 356 -22.81 -37.83 1.84
N ARG A 357 -21.65 -37.41 1.31
CA ARG A 357 -20.38 -37.48 2.05
C ARG A 357 -20.38 -36.47 3.18
N GLY A 358 -20.72 -35.21 2.88
CA GLY A 358 -20.88 -34.17 3.89
C GLY A 358 -21.94 -34.53 4.91
N LEU A 359 -23.07 -35.10 4.47
CA LEU A 359 -24.14 -35.58 5.35
C LEU A 359 -23.64 -36.61 6.37
N ARG A 360 -22.96 -37.68 5.93
CA ARG A 360 -22.40 -38.69 6.84
C ARG A 360 -21.36 -38.09 7.79
N SER A 361 -20.56 -37.15 7.31
CA SER A 361 -19.60 -36.42 8.14
C SER A 361 -20.28 -35.59 9.23
N CYS A 362 -21.39 -34.91 8.91
CA CYS A 362 -22.19 -34.15 9.89
C CYS A 362 -22.65 -35.06 11.03
N VAL A 363 -23.18 -36.22 10.68
CA VAL A 363 -23.76 -37.17 11.64
C VAL A 363 -22.67 -37.78 12.51
N ALA A 364 -21.52 -38.14 11.92
CA ALA A 364 -20.35 -38.61 12.67
C ALA A 364 -19.82 -37.55 13.66
N ALA A 365 -19.96 -36.27 13.33
CA ALA A 365 -19.60 -35.14 14.19
C ALA A 365 -20.68 -34.81 15.25
N GLY A 366 -21.73 -35.61 15.37
CA GLY A 366 -22.78 -35.43 16.38
C GLY A 366 -23.92 -34.49 15.99
N ALA A 367 -24.10 -34.20 14.69
CA ALA A 367 -25.29 -33.48 14.23
C ALA A 367 -26.56 -34.22 14.68
N LYS A 368 -27.54 -33.48 15.18
CA LYS A 368 -28.83 -34.07 15.57
C LYS A 368 -29.58 -34.45 14.30
N VAL A 369 -29.61 -35.75 13.99
CA VAL A 369 -30.28 -36.28 12.79
C VAL A 369 -31.74 -35.81 12.68
N ASN A 370 -32.43 -35.78 13.83
CA ASN A 370 -33.81 -35.30 13.96
C ASN A 370 -33.91 -33.85 14.47
N GLY A 371 -32.81 -33.10 14.43
CA GLY A 371 -32.81 -31.67 14.70
C GLY A 371 -33.73 -30.95 13.72
N LYS A 372 -34.48 -29.97 14.24
CA LYS A 372 -35.44 -29.20 13.45
C LYS A 372 -34.92 -27.79 13.19
N ASP A 373 -35.09 -27.31 11.95
CA ASP A 373 -34.86 -25.91 11.57
C ASP A 373 -36.03 -25.00 12.04
N GLN A 374 -35.95 -23.72 11.72
CA GLN A 374 -36.96 -22.70 12.06
C GLN A 374 -38.39 -22.99 11.55
N ASN A 375 -38.53 -23.82 10.51
CA ASN A 375 -39.82 -24.25 9.97
C ASN A 375 -40.28 -25.59 10.55
N GLY A 376 -39.55 -26.13 11.52
CA GLY A 376 -39.78 -27.46 12.08
C GLY A 376 -39.28 -28.58 11.15
N TRP A 377 -38.60 -28.26 10.05
CA TRP A 377 -38.13 -29.27 9.11
C TRP A 377 -36.94 -30.00 9.69
N THR A 378 -36.86 -31.30 9.43
CA THR A 378 -35.64 -32.10 9.65
C THR A 378 -34.83 -32.18 8.35
N ALA A 379 -33.59 -32.67 8.43
CA ALA A 379 -32.78 -32.93 7.23
C ALA A 379 -33.50 -33.88 6.25
N LEU A 380 -34.27 -34.83 6.78
CA LEU A 380 -35.09 -35.74 5.98
C LEU A 380 -36.17 -35.00 5.20
N HIS A 381 -36.80 -33.96 5.77
CA HIS A 381 -37.74 -33.10 5.02
C HIS A 381 -37.06 -32.38 3.85
N ARG A 382 -35.85 -31.84 4.06
CA ARG A 382 -35.09 -31.14 3.01
C ARG A 382 -34.70 -32.08 1.87
N ALA A 383 -34.16 -33.27 2.20
CA ALA A 383 -33.82 -34.29 1.22
C ALA A 383 -35.07 -34.77 0.47
N ALA A 384 -36.17 -34.98 1.19
CA ALA A 384 -37.41 -35.44 0.62
C ALA A 384 -38.05 -34.44 -0.36
N PHE A 385 -38.13 -33.17 0.05
CA PHE A 385 -38.65 -32.08 -0.77
C PHE A 385 -37.78 -31.75 -1.99
N LYS A 386 -36.49 -32.09 -1.97
CA LYS A 386 -35.56 -31.89 -3.10
C LYS A 386 -35.28 -33.15 -3.92
N GLY A 387 -35.92 -34.27 -3.59
CA GLY A 387 -35.78 -35.51 -4.36
C GLY A 387 -34.40 -36.16 -4.22
N ARG A 388 -33.68 -35.94 -3.12
CA ARG A 388 -32.32 -36.44 -2.92
C ARG A 388 -32.33 -37.88 -2.40
N VAL A 389 -32.63 -38.84 -3.28
CA VAL A 389 -32.80 -40.28 -2.95
C VAL A 389 -31.68 -40.83 -2.06
N GLU A 390 -30.42 -40.63 -2.45
CA GLU A 390 -29.26 -41.16 -1.70
C GLU A 390 -29.07 -40.50 -0.33
N CYS A 391 -29.43 -39.21 -0.18
CA CYS A 391 -29.45 -38.57 1.13
C CYS A 391 -30.59 -39.09 2.00
N VAL A 392 -31.77 -39.39 1.43
CA VAL A 392 -32.88 -40.00 2.17
C VAL A 392 -32.48 -41.38 2.69
N LYS A 393 -31.87 -42.24 1.86
CA LYS A 393 -31.32 -43.53 2.30
C LYS A 393 -30.32 -43.34 3.45
N ALA A 394 -29.33 -42.48 3.24
CA ALA A 394 -28.28 -42.24 4.23
C ALA A 394 -28.83 -41.71 5.56
N LEU A 395 -29.84 -40.82 5.53
CA LEU A 395 -30.50 -40.28 6.73
C LEU A 395 -31.28 -41.35 7.48
N LEU A 396 -32.01 -42.22 6.77
CA LEU A 396 -32.76 -43.32 7.38
C LEU A 396 -31.82 -44.36 8.02
N GLU A 397 -30.70 -44.68 7.38
CA GLU A 397 -29.67 -45.57 7.92
C GLU A 397 -29.09 -45.08 9.25
N VAL A 398 -28.98 -43.75 9.44
CA VAL A 398 -28.46 -43.15 10.66
C VAL A 398 -29.55 -42.78 11.67
N GLY A 399 -30.78 -43.29 11.47
CA GLY A 399 -31.87 -43.17 12.45
C GLY A 399 -32.75 -41.92 12.31
N ALA A 400 -32.87 -41.35 11.10
CA ALA A 400 -33.82 -40.27 10.86
C ALA A 400 -35.27 -40.74 11.06
N GLU A 401 -36.06 -39.96 11.80
CA GLU A 401 -37.48 -40.23 12.03
C GLU A 401 -38.30 -39.98 10.75
N ALA A 402 -38.74 -41.08 10.11
CA ALA A 402 -39.50 -41.04 8.85
C ALA A 402 -40.85 -40.31 8.97
N ASP A 403 -41.45 -40.31 10.16
CA ASP A 403 -42.74 -39.69 10.48
C ASP A 403 -42.62 -38.38 11.28
N ALA A 404 -41.42 -37.78 11.36
CA ALA A 404 -41.26 -36.48 12.02
C ALA A 404 -42.17 -35.43 11.36
N MET A 405 -42.90 -34.65 12.16
CA MET A 405 -43.78 -33.59 11.62
C MET A 405 -43.10 -32.23 11.65
N ASP A 406 -43.22 -31.46 10.57
CA ASP A 406 -42.87 -30.04 10.53
C ASP A 406 -43.88 -29.14 11.28
N ASN A 407 -43.65 -27.82 11.31
CA ASN A 407 -44.55 -26.88 11.99
C ASN A 407 -45.95 -26.79 11.35
N ALA A 408 -46.10 -27.26 10.10
CA ALA A 408 -47.38 -27.35 9.41
C ALA A 408 -48.06 -28.73 9.58
N GLY A 409 -47.45 -29.63 10.35
CA GLY A 409 -47.97 -30.99 10.57
C GLY A 409 -47.71 -31.95 9.41
N TYR A 410 -46.80 -31.61 8.50
CA TYR A 410 -46.46 -32.47 7.36
C TYR A 410 -45.22 -33.31 7.63
N THR A 411 -45.25 -34.56 7.16
CA THR A 411 -44.13 -35.50 7.21
C THR A 411 -43.20 -35.34 6.00
N PRO A 412 -41.96 -35.88 6.04
CA PRO A 412 -41.09 -35.94 4.87
C PRO A 412 -41.77 -36.61 3.67
N LEU A 413 -42.57 -37.66 3.90
CA LEU A 413 -43.35 -38.32 2.85
C LEU A 413 -44.33 -37.36 2.18
N ARG A 414 -45.07 -36.57 2.98
CA ARG A 414 -45.99 -35.57 2.43
C ARG A 414 -45.25 -34.53 1.59
N ARG A 415 -44.07 -34.07 2.03
CA ARG A 415 -43.24 -33.12 1.28
C ARG A 415 -42.67 -33.69 -0.02
N ALA A 416 -42.27 -34.97 -0.03
CA ALA A 416 -41.85 -35.66 -1.25
C ALA A 416 -42.99 -35.75 -2.26
N VAL A 417 -44.21 -36.08 -1.79
CA VAL A 417 -45.41 -36.16 -2.64
C VAL A 417 -45.82 -34.79 -3.18
N GLU A 418 -45.83 -33.74 -2.34
CA GLU A 418 -46.12 -32.36 -2.78
C GLU A 418 -45.12 -31.84 -3.82
N ALA A 419 -43.86 -32.26 -3.72
CA ALA A 419 -42.81 -31.91 -4.67
C ALA A 419 -42.77 -32.84 -5.91
N GLY A 420 -43.60 -33.88 -5.97
CA GLY A 420 -43.66 -34.82 -7.10
C GLY A 420 -42.49 -35.82 -7.18
N HIS A 421 -41.80 -36.09 -6.06
CA HIS A 421 -40.65 -36.99 -6.01
C HIS A 421 -41.07 -38.44 -5.68
N GLU A 422 -41.59 -39.15 -6.68
CA GLU A 422 -42.15 -40.52 -6.54
C GLU A 422 -41.15 -41.52 -5.95
N GLU A 423 -39.91 -41.52 -6.44
CA GLU A 423 -38.89 -42.47 -5.98
C GLU A 423 -38.57 -42.31 -4.48
N VAL A 424 -38.51 -41.05 -4.01
CA VAL A 424 -38.32 -40.76 -2.60
C VAL A 424 -39.56 -41.15 -1.78
N ALA A 425 -40.76 -40.88 -2.29
CA ALA A 425 -41.99 -41.27 -1.61
C ALA A 425 -42.08 -42.79 -1.43
N ARG A 426 -41.73 -43.55 -2.47
CA ARG A 426 -41.65 -45.02 -2.41
C ARG A 426 -40.61 -45.48 -1.39
N LEU A 427 -39.41 -44.92 -1.44
CA LEU A 427 -38.33 -45.24 -0.48
C LEU A 427 -38.74 -44.98 0.98
N LEU A 428 -39.44 -43.87 1.25
CA LEU A 428 -39.93 -43.54 2.59
C LEU A 428 -40.99 -44.56 3.06
N LEU A 429 -41.92 -44.96 2.18
CA LEU A 429 -42.92 -45.99 2.49
C LEU A 429 -42.27 -47.35 2.75
N ASP A 430 -41.31 -47.75 1.92
CA ASP A 430 -40.55 -49.00 2.08
C ASP A 430 -39.75 -49.02 3.39
N SER A 431 -39.37 -47.84 3.88
CA SER A 431 -38.65 -47.65 5.14
C SER A 431 -39.58 -47.46 6.35
N GLY A 432 -40.88 -47.72 6.19
CA GLY A 432 -41.86 -47.73 7.28
C GLY A 432 -42.52 -46.39 7.61
N ALA A 433 -42.39 -45.37 6.75
CA ALA A 433 -43.16 -44.13 6.90
C ALA A 433 -44.66 -44.41 6.76
N LYS A 434 -45.49 -43.79 7.62
CA LYS A 434 -46.93 -43.98 7.57
C LYS A 434 -47.50 -43.34 6.30
N PRO A 435 -48.41 -44.03 5.57
CA PRO A 435 -49.13 -43.42 4.46
C PRO A 435 -49.85 -42.15 4.92
N ILE A 436 -49.97 -41.19 4.01
CA ILE A 436 -50.65 -39.91 4.28
C ILE A 436 -52.09 -40.22 4.73
N SER A 437 -52.39 -40.08 6.02
CA SER A 437 -53.76 -40.21 6.50
C SER A 437 -54.52 -38.96 6.08
N SER A 438 -55.49 -39.09 5.18
CA SER A 438 -56.47 -38.04 4.94
C SER A 438 -57.30 -37.86 6.21
N LYS A 439 -57.00 -36.83 7.01
CA LYS A 439 -58.05 -36.24 7.84
C LYS A 439 -58.97 -35.48 6.89
N ILE A 440 -60.04 -36.15 6.48
CA ILE A 440 -61.23 -35.53 5.88
C ILE A 440 -62.01 -34.88 7.02
#